data_AF-A0A0G1SS06-F1
#
_entry.id   AF-A0A0G1SS06-F1
#
_cell.length_a   1.000
_cell.length_b   1.000
_cell.length_c   1.000
_cell.angle_alpha   90.00
_cell.angle_beta   90.00
_cell.angle_gamma   90.00
#
_symmetry.space_group_name_H-M   'P 1'
#
loop_
_entity.id
_entity.type
_entity.pdbx_description
1 polymer ?
#
loop_
_entity_poly.entity_id
_entity_poly.type
_entity_poly.pdbx_seq_one_letter_code
_entity_poly.pdbx_strand_id
1 'polypeptide(L)'
;MGMSLINVKNSVVGARDLREVSLKAAEKGDYPLAERLYMTEGRQVLGASSELEDKIYPERVVERRIRALETKLEEYPGNREILVVLARLYEEIGNSEEGREYLEQARVLDPNDPIFQP
;
A
#
# COMPACT_ATOMS: atom_id res chain seq x y z
N MET A 1 -14.70 33.80 -31.08
CA MET A 1 -14.30 34.24 -29.72
C MET A 1 -15.52 34.16 -28.83
N GLY A 2 -15.45 33.40 -27.75
CA GLY A 2 -16.54 33.23 -26.78
C GLY A 2 -16.13 32.20 -25.74
N MET A 3 -15.16 32.58 -24.89
CA MET A 3 -14.64 31.73 -23.83
C MET A 3 -15.72 31.48 -22.78
N SER A 4 -15.97 30.20 -22.51
CA SER A 4 -16.85 29.73 -21.46
C SER A 4 -16.24 30.07 -20.09
N LEU A 5 -16.86 30.99 -19.36
CA LEU A 5 -16.51 31.31 -17.98
C LEU A 5 -17.18 30.27 -17.06
N ILE A 6 -16.58 29.08 -16.95
CA ILE A 6 -16.90 28.19 -15.83
C ILE A 6 -16.22 28.79 -14.61
N ASN A 7 -17.03 29.45 -13.80
CA ASN A 7 -16.68 30.06 -12.54
C ASN A 7 -16.37 28.95 -11.52
N VAL A 8 -15.12 28.45 -11.50
CA VAL A 8 -14.62 27.48 -10.52
C VAL A 8 -14.35 28.19 -9.20
N LYS A 9 -15.40 28.70 -8.55
CA LYS A 9 -15.36 29.19 -7.16
C LYS A 9 -16.14 28.23 -6.27
N ASN A 10 -15.68 26.98 -6.14
CA ASN A 10 -16.19 26.06 -5.12
C ASN A 10 -15.21 24.97 -4.64
N SER A 11 -13.92 25.07 -4.97
CA SER A 11 -13.01 23.91 -4.85
C SER A 11 -12.12 23.86 -3.61
N VAL A 12 -12.33 24.71 -2.59
CA VAL A 12 -11.45 24.73 -1.39
C VAL A 12 -12.19 24.41 -0.09
N VAL A 13 -13.48 24.75 -0.01
CA VAL A 13 -14.28 24.49 1.21
C VAL A 13 -14.74 23.03 1.25
N GLY A 14 -15.23 22.46 0.14
CA GLY A 14 -15.69 21.06 0.11
C GLY A 14 -14.59 19.98 0.17
N ALA A 15 -13.37 20.28 -0.28
CA ALA A 15 -12.26 19.31 -0.31
C ALA A 15 -11.56 19.12 1.05
N ARG A 16 -11.82 19.98 2.04
CA ARG A 16 -11.34 19.75 3.40
C ARG A 16 -12.29 18.85 4.18
N ASP A 17 -13.59 19.08 4.01
CA ASP A 17 -14.64 18.28 4.61
C ASP A 17 -14.63 16.84 4.09
N LEU A 18 -14.48 16.64 2.78
CA LEU A 18 -14.48 15.30 2.17
C LEU A 18 -13.29 14.46 2.64
N ARG A 19 -12.07 15.01 2.73
CA ARG A 19 -10.92 14.35 3.32
C ARG A 19 -11.15 13.92 4.78
N GLU A 20 -11.70 14.80 5.61
CA GLU A 20 -11.94 14.49 7.02
C GLU A 20 -13.01 13.39 7.18
N VAL A 21 -14.05 13.41 6.34
CA VAL A 21 -15.09 12.38 6.33
C VAL A 21 -14.52 11.04 5.84
N SER A 22 -13.65 11.06 4.81
CA SER A 22 -12.97 9.86 4.31
C SER A 22 -12.10 9.22 5.40
N LEU A 23 -11.34 10.04 6.14
CA LEU A 23 -10.56 9.60 7.30
C LEU A 23 -11.47 8.93 8.33
N LYS A 24 -12.52 9.62 8.78
CA LYS A 24 -13.47 9.09 9.78
C LYS A 24 -14.13 7.78 9.34
N ALA A 25 -14.44 7.62 8.05
CA ALA A 25 -14.97 6.37 7.52
C ALA A 25 -13.93 5.24 7.62
N ALA A 26 -12.68 5.50 7.22
CA ALA A 26 -11.58 4.54 7.34
C ALA A 26 -11.24 4.22 8.82
N GLU A 27 -11.35 5.17 9.75
CA GLU A 27 -11.20 4.93 11.20
C GLU A 27 -12.24 3.97 11.76
N LYS A 28 -13.44 4.01 11.18
CA LYS A 28 -14.56 3.14 11.56
C LYS A 28 -14.54 1.80 10.82
N GLY A 29 -13.55 1.56 9.96
CA GLY A 29 -13.45 0.35 9.13
C GLY A 29 -14.39 0.33 7.93
N ASP A 30 -15.04 1.45 7.60
CA ASP A 30 -15.88 1.58 6.41
C ASP A 30 -15.02 2.00 5.20
N TYR A 31 -14.15 1.07 4.78
CA TYR A 31 -13.22 1.26 3.69
C TYR A 31 -13.91 1.53 2.34
N PRO A 32 -15.05 0.89 1.97
CA PRO A 32 -15.73 1.17 0.70
C PRO A 32 -16.28 2.62 0.62
N LEU A 33 -16.82 3.13 1.73
CA LEU A 33 -17.28 4.51 1.79
C LEU A 33 -16.08 5.47 1.73
N ALA A 34 -15.01 5.17 2.47
CA ALA A 34 -13.79 5.97 2.47
C ALA A 34 -13.14 6.04 1.08
N GLU A 35 -13.05 4.91 0.36
CA GLU A 35 -12.59 4.84 -1.03
C GLU A 35 -13.43 5.72 -1.95
N ARG A 36 -14.76 5.59 -1.90
CA ARG A 36 -15.65 6.36 -2.77
C ARG A 36 -15.49 7.85 -2.57
N LEU A 37 -15.35 8.29 -1.32
CA LEU A 37 -15.14 9.70 -0.98
C LEU A 37 -13.75 10.19 -1.42
N TYR A 38 -12.71 9.37 -1.23
CA TYR A 38 -11.35 9.64 -1.70
C TYR A 38 -11.28 9.79 -3.23
N MET A 39 -11.92 8.88 -3.99
CA MET A 39 -12.01 8.97 -5.45
C MET A 39 -12.79 10.20 -5.92
N THR A 40 -13.80 10.62 -5.16
CA THR A 40 -14.63 11.79 -5.46
C THR A 40 -13.87 13.11 -5.30
N GLU A 41 -12.84 13.16 -4.45
CA GLU A 41 -12.02 14.37 -4.28
C GLU A 41 -11.32 14.80 -5.58
N GLY A 42 -11.20 13.91 -6.58
CA GLY A 42 -10.82 14.24 -7.97
C GLY A 42 -9.42 14.87 -8.14
N ARG A 43 -8.74 15.22 -7.05
CA ARG A 43 -7.32 15.46 -7.05
C ARG A 43 -6.68 14.09 -7.11
N GLN A 44 -6.06 13.79 -8.26
CA GLN A 44 -4.83 13.03 -8.25
C GLN A 44 -4.00 13.61 -7.10
N VAL A 45 -3.99 12.95 -5.95
CA VAL A 45 -3.05 13.27 -4.88
C VAL A 45 -1.72 12.79 -5.43
N LEU A 46 -1.14 13.67 -6.24
CA LEU A 46 0.20 13.58 -6.77
C LEU A 46 1.14 13.39 -5.59
N GLY A 47 1.80 12.24 -5.56
CA GLY A 47 3.03 12.03 -4.80
C GLY A 47 2.83 11.55 -3.37
N ALA A 48 3.17 10.28 -3.16
CA ALA A 48 3.62 9.69 -1.90
C ALA A 48 2.66 9.79 -0.70
N SER A 49 1.98 8.67 -0.43
CA SER A 49 1.64 8.21 0.92
C SER A 49 0.94 9.23 1.81
N SER A 50 -0.33 9.51 1.54
CA SER A 50 -1.20 10.11 2.57
C SER A 50 -1.60 9.02 3.55
N GLU A 51 -1.51 9.27 4.86
CA GLU A 51 -1.98 8.37 5.92
C GLU A 51 -3.43 7.87 5.69
N LEU A 52 -4.23 8.66 4.96
CA LEU A 52 -5.57 8.28 4.52
C LEU A 52 -5.56 7.11 3.52
N GLU A 53 -4.68 7.16 2.52
CA GLU A 53 -4.58 6.11 1.49
C GLU A 53 -4.15 4.78 2.11
N ASP A 54 -3.20 4.84 3.05
CA ASP A 54 -2.72 3.66 3.78
C ASP A 54 -3.81 3.02 4.65
N LYS A 55 -4.76 3.84 5.13
CA LYS A 55 -5.91 3.37 5.91
C LYS A 55 -7.04 2.82 5.05
N ILE A 56 -7.23 3.36 3.85
CA ILE A 56 -8.25 2.90 2.89
C ILE A 56 -7.78 1.63 2.17
N TYR A 57 -6.50 1.57 1.81
CA TYR A 57 -5.88 0.53 1.02
C TYR A 57 -4.66 -0.07 1.74
N PRO A 58 -4.87 -0.80 2.85
CA PRO A 58 -3.76 -1.42 3.57
C PRO A 58 -2.93 -2.35 2.68
N GLU A 59 -3.55 -3.05 1.74
CA GLU A 59 -2.87 -3.90 0.76
C GLU A 59 -1.89 -3.12 -0.12
N ARG A 60 -2.21 -1.86 -0.49
CA ARG A 60 -1.30 -1.01 -1.30
C ARG A 60 -0.08 -0.56 -0.50
N VAL A 61 -0.18 -0.52 0.82
CA VAL A 61 0.98 -0.28 1.72
C VAL A 61 1.90 -1.49 1.67
N VAL A 62 1.33 -2.69 1.77
CA VAL A 62 2.06 -3.95 1.69
C VAL A 62 2.73 -4.10 0.32
N GLU A 63 2.03 -3.83 -0.78
CA GLU A 63 2.59 -3.84 -2.13
C GLU A 63 3.74 -2.84 -2.32
N ARG A 64 3.64 -1.64 -1.73
CA ARG A 64 4.73 -0.65 -1.73
C ARG A 64 5.93 -1.16 -0.95
N ARG A 65 5.69 -1.81 0.20
CA ARG A 65 6.73 -2.39 1.03
C ARG A 65 7.43 -3.55 0.33
N ILE A 66 6.67 -4.41 -0.34
CA ILE A 66 7.18 -5.50 -1.18
C ILE A 66 8.14 -4.93 -2.22
N ARG A 67 7.71 -3.96 -3.03
CA ARG A 67 8.57 -3.33 -4.04
C ARG A 67 9.88 -2.75 -3.48
N ALA A 68 9.79 -2.06 -2.34
CA ALA A 68 10.98 -1.51 -1.69
C ALA A 68 11.95 -2.60 -1.20
N LEU A 69 11.44 -3.75 -0.77
CA LEU A 69 12.23 -4.89 -0.35
C LEU A 69 12.80 -5.66 -1.54
N GLU A 70 12.06 -5.79 -2.65
CA GLU A 70 12.55 -6.38 -3.90
C GLU A 70 13.75 -5.58 -4.44
N THR A 71 13.66 -4.24 -4.49
CA THR A 71 14.80 -3.41 -4.88
C THR A 71 16.00 -3.61 -3.94
N LYS A 72 15.76 -3.72 -2.63
CA LYS A 72 16.85 -4.02 -1.67
C LYS A 72 17.41 -5.43 -1.87
N LEU A 73 16.61 -6.38 -2.31
CA LEU A 73 17.07 -7.73 -2.61
C LEU A 73 17.96 -7.73 -3.85
N GLU A 74 17.70 -6.87 -4.85
CA GLU A 74 18.61 -6.67 -5.98
C GLU A 74 19.97 -6.11 -5.54
N GLU A 75 19.98 -5.20 -4.56
CA GLU A 75 21.21 -4.67 -3.96
C GLU A 75 21.92 -5.69 -3.06
N TYR A 76 21.14 -6.56 -2.38
CA TYR A 76 21.62 -7.53 -1.40
C TYR A 76 21.00 -8.93 -1.63
N PRO A 77 21.38 -9.64 -2.70
CA PRO A 77 20.72 -10.88 -3.14
C PRO A 77 20.90 -12.08 -2.20
N GLY A 78 21.77 -11.96 -1.19
CA GLY A 78 21.97 -12.97 -0.15
C GLY A 78 21.32 -12.63 1.18
N ASN A 79 20.47 -11.59 1.24
CA ASN A 79 19.84 -11.19 2.50
C ASN A 79 18.61 -12.05 2.80
N ARG A 80 18.84 -13.12 3.55
CA ARG A 80 17.81 -14.06 4.02
C ARG A 80 16.68 -13.37 4.80
N GLU A 81 16.98 -12.33 5.58
CA GLU A 81 15.96 -11.60 6.34
C GLU A 81 14.96 -10.89 5.41
N ILE A 82 15.45 -10.30 4.32
CA ILE A 82 14.60 -9.66 3.30
C ILE A 82 13.67 -10.69 2.65
N LEU A 83 14.19 -11.88 2.31
CA LEU A 83 13.40 -12.97 1.74
C LEU A 83 12.29 -13.45 2.69
N VAL A 84 12.59 -13.61 3.99
CA VAL A 84 11.58 -13.99 5.00
C VAL A 84 10.51 -12.90 5.16
N VAL A 85 10.90 -11.63 5.15
CA VAL A 85 9.95 -10.52 5.25
C VAL A 85 9.08 -10.44 4.00
N LEU A 86 9.66 -10.57 2.80
CA LEU A 86 8.89 -10.65 1.54
C LEU A 86 7.88 -11.79 1.61
N ALA A 87 8.30 -12.98 2.01
CA ALA A 87 7.42 -14.13 2.12
C ALA A 87 6.18 -13.87 2.98
N ARG A 88 6.35 -13.24 4.15
CA ARG A 88 5.24 -12.87 5.04
C ARG A 88 4.32 -11.81 4.44
N LEU A 89 4.89 -10.80 3.76
CA LEU A 89 4.10 -9.75 3.13
C LEU A 89 3.28 -10.28 1.96
N TYR A 90 3.82 -11.22 1.18
CA TYR A 90 3.07 -11.91 0.13
C TYR A 90 1.95 -12.78 0.69
N GLU A 91 2.17 -13.46 1.82
CA GLU A 91 1.07 -14.14 2.54
C GLU A 91 -0.02 -13.17 3.03
N GLU A 92 0.37 -11.99 3.53
CA GLU A 92 -0.56 -10.96 4.03
C GLU A 92 -1.51 -10.43 2.95
N ILE A 93 -1.05 -10.34 1.70
CA ILE A 93 -1.88 -9.92 0.55
C ILE A 93 -2.60 -11.09 -0.15
N GLY A 94 -2.48 -12.31 0.37
CA GLY A 94 -3.11 -13.51 -0.21
C GLY A 94 -2.32 -14.19 -1.34
N ASN A 95 -1.14 -13.68 -1.67
CA ASN A 95 -0.22 -14.26 -2.66
C ASN A 95 0.68 -15.33 -1.99
N SER A 96 0.06 -16.37 -1.44
CA SER A 96 0.78 -17.41 -0.72
C SER A 96 1.75 -18.21 -1.59
N GLU A 97 1.59 -18.20 -2.91
CA GLU A 97 2.49 -18.90 -3.85
C GLU A 97 3.85 -18.20 -3.92
N GLU A 98 3.89 -16.90 -4.28
CA GLU A 98 5.12 -16.11 -4.23
C GLU A 98 5.74 -16.12 -2.83
N GLY A 99 4.91 -16.05 -1.78
CA GLY A 99 5.39 -16.11 -0.40
C GLY A 99 6.22 -17.35 -0.11
N ARG A 100 5.78 -18.52 -0.58
CA ARG A 100 6.51 -19.79 -0.43
C ARG A 100 7.80 -19.82 -1.23
N GLU A 101 7.83 -19.26 -2.43
CA GLU A 101 9.05 -19.19 -3.23
C GLU A 101 10.14 -18.38 -2.52
N TYR A 102 9.79 -17.23 -1.94
CA TYR A 102 10.74 -16.44 -1.16
C TYR A 102 11.19 -17.16 0.12
N LEU A 103 10.29 -17.89 0.78
CA LEU A 103 10.61 -18.68 1.97
C LEU A 103 11.57 -19.84 1.63
N GLU A 104 11.39 -20.47 0.48
CA GLU A 104 12.28 -21.52 -0.03
C GLU A 104 13.67 -20.97 -0.35
N GLN A 105 13.75 -19.81 -1.00
CA GLN A 105 15.03 -19.12 -1.23
C GLN A 105 15.73 -18.78 0.08
N ALA A 106 14.98 -18.28 1.08
CA ALA A 106 15.52 -18.02 2.42
C ALA A 106 16.06 -19.29 3.09
N ARG A 107 15.37 -20.43 2.91
CA ARG A 107 15.80 -21.73 3.43
C ARG A 107 17.07 -22.24 2.75
N VAL A 108 17.23 -22.02 1.44
CA VAL A 108 18.46 -22.38 0.72
C VAL A 108 19.66 -21.58 1.23
N LEU A 109 19.45 -20.30 1.57
CA LEU A 109 20.51 -19.44 2.11
C LEU A 109 20.90 -19.79 3.55
N ASP A 110 19.93 -20.10 4.40
CA ASP A 110 20.19 -20.55 5.79
C ASP A 110 19.28 -21.73 6.18
N PRO A 111 19.69 -22.97 5.87
CA PRO A 111 18.91 -24.17 6.17
C PRO A 111 18.83 -24.48 7.67
N ASN A 112 19.76 -23.93 8.47
CA ASN A 112 19.84 -24.23 9.91
C ASN A 112 19.03 -23.23 10.74
N ASP A 113 18.39 -22.24 10.11
CA ASP A 113 17.64 -21.25 10.84
C ASP A 113 16.45 -21.88 11.60
N PRO A 114 16.21 -21.49 12.87
CA PRO A 114 15.13 -22.02 13.68
C PRO A 114 13.73 -21.92 13.06
N ILE A 115 13.46 -20.97 12.14
CA ILE A 115 12.13 -20.87 11.50
C ILE A 115 11.84 -22.04 10.54
N PHE A 116 12.88 -22.76 10.10
CA PHE A 116 12.76 -23.89 9.17
C PHE A 116 12.93 -25.25 9.86
N GLN A 117 13.20 -25.24 11.17
CA GLN A 117 13.32 -26.45 11.97
C GLN A 117 11.94 -26.91 12.47
N PRO A 118 11.70 -28.23 12.56
CA PRO A 118 10.43 -28.80 13.01
C PRO A 118 10.16 -28.62 14.51
#